data_AF-A0A934GXD1-F1
#
_entry.id   AF-A0A934GXD1-F1
#
_cell.length_a   1.000
_cell.length_b   1.000
_cell.length_c   1.000
_cell.angle_alpha   90.00
_cell.angle_beta   90.00
_cell.angle_gamma   90.00
#
_symmetry.space_group_name_H-M   'P 1'
#
loop_
_entity.id
_entity.type
_entity.pdbx_description
1 polymer ?
#
loop_
_entity_poly.entity_id
_entity_poly.type
_entity_poly.pdbx_seq_one_letter_code
_entity_poly.pdbx_strand_id
1 'polypeptide(L)'
;MSKKNASDSPSAESSQGGNESIAAFVHDEGEILAAPFAEQIEDILRAKIKADPALQKYEIDLGTGANQTLEIWVDGKPYSSVDDLPDERLKEAFRAAVEKWNAK
;
A
#
# COMPACT_ATOMS: atom_id res chain seq x y z
N MET A 1 18.71 63.04 -11.30
CA MET A 1 18.91 62.42 -9.97
C MET A 1 18.00 61.20 -9.92
N SER A 2 18.37 59.97 -10.34
CA SER A 2 19.48 59.05 -10.03
C SER A 2 19.59 58.66 -8.55
N LYS A 3 19.08 57.45 -8.24
CA LYS A 3 19.64 56.33 -7.42
C LYS A 3 18.48 55.31 -7.23
N LYS A 4 18.41 54.18 -7.96
CA LYS A 4 19.14 52.89 -7.88
C LYS A 4 19.08 52.22 -6.50
N ASN A 5 18.58 50.98 -6.49
CA ASN A 5 19.03 49.73 -5.83
C ASN A 5 17.90 48.70 -6.11
N ALA A 6 17.97 47.60 -6.87
CA ALA A 6 19.01 46.64 -7.27
C ALA A 6 19.63 45.85 -6.10
N SER A 7 19.66 44.52 -6.30
CA SER A 7 20.07 43.38 -5.45
C SER A 7 18.98 42.91 -4.46
N ASP A 8 18.59 41.64 -4.42
CA ASP A 8 19.46 40.47 -4.35
C ASP A 8 18.83 39.22 -5.00
N SER A 9 19.58 38.63 -5.93
CA SER A 9 19.80 37.19 -5.93
C SER A 9 21.21 36.97 -5.41
N PRO A 10 21.40 36.03 -4.47
CA PRO A 10 22.49 35.10 -4.64
C PRO A 10 22.03 33.65 -4.52
N SER A 11 22.67 32.84 -5.34
CA SER A 11 22.67 31.39 -5.43
C SER A 11 22.85 30.67 -4.09
N ALA A 12 22.18 29.54 -3.94
CA ALA A 12 22.73 28.37 -3.27
C ALA A 12 22.19 27.13 -3.98
N GLU A 13 22.98 26.65 -4.92
CA GLU A 13 23.02 25.24 -5.32
C GLU A 13 23.36 24.44 -4.05
N SER A 14 22.45 23.60 -3.58
CA SER A 14 22.76 22.56 -2.61
C SER A 14 22.29 21.22 -3.17
N SER A 15 23.23 20.63 -3.92
CA SER A 15 23.63 19.23 -3.86
C SER A 15 22.53 18.17 -3.94
N GLN A 16 22.57 17.46 -5.08
CA GLN A 16 22.39 16.00 -5.14
C GLN A 16 22.77 15.30 -3.83
N GLY A 17 21.86 14.49 -3.29
CA GLY A 17 22.19 13.60 -2.18
C GLY A 17 20.99 12.97 -1.49
N GLY A 18 20.29 12.07 -2.18
CA GLY A 18 19.27 11.24 -1.57
C GLY A 18 18.47 10.53 -2.64
N ASN A 19 18.78 9.28 -2.88
CA ASN A 19 17.91 8.31 -3.55
C ASN A 19 16.64 8.13 -2.70
N GLU A 20 15.77 9.12 -2.72
CA GLU A 20 14.44 9.02 -2.15
C GLU A 20 13.59 8.17 -3.10
N SER A 21 13.84 6.85 -3.06
CA SER A 21 12.80 5.87 -3.32
C SER A 21 11.76 5.94 -2.20
N ILE A 22 11.27 7.14 -1.89
CA ILE A 22 9.95 7.29 -1.32
C ILE A 22 9.07 7.03 -2.53
N ALA A 23 8.83 5.74 -2.77
CA ALA A 23 7.74 5.32 -3.64
C ALA A 23 6.56 6.19 -3.20
N ALA A 24 6.06 7.01 -4.11
CA ALA A 24 4.81 7.70 -3.88
C ALA A 24 3.79 6.58 -3.69
N PHE A 25 3.55 6.21 -2.43
CA PHE A 25 2.46 5.35 -2.01
C PHE A 25 1.22 6.23 -2.18
N VAL A 26 0.80 6.33 -3.43
CA VAL A 26 -0.42 7.03 -3.81
C VAL A 26 -1.51 6.11 -3.30
N HIS A 27 -2.09 6.44 -2.15
CA HIS A 27 -3.45 6.05 -1.82
C HIS A 27 -4.31 6.38 -3.04
N ASP A 28 -4.83 5.37 -3.73
CA ASP A 28 -5.91 5.61 -4.66
C ASP A 28 -7.11 6.13 -3.85
N GLU A 29 -7.91 7.04 -4.43
CA GLU A 29 -9.06 7.61 -3.74
C GLU A 29 -10.04 6.48 -3.34
N GLY A 30 -10.06 6.15 -2.04
CA GLY A 30 -10.89 5.07 -1.48
C GLY A 30 -10.12 4.00 -0.71
N GLU A 31 -8.78 3.96 -0.79
CA GLU A 31 -7.96 2.93 -0.13
C GLU A 31 -7.73 3.20 1.37
N ILE A 32 -7.58 2.13 2.15
CA ILE A 32 -7.30 2.19 3.58
C ILE A 32 -5.82 2.51 3.83
N LEU A 33 -5.52 3.27 4.89
CA LEU A 33 -4.13 3.53 5.29
C LEU A 33 -3.42 2.21 5.64
N ALA A 34 -2.42 1.85 4.84
CA ALA A 34 -1.64 0.64 5.04
C ALA A 34 -0.15 0.93 5.17
N ALA A 35 0.53 0.16 6.03
CA ALA A 35 1.97 0.13 6.08
C ALA A 35 2.51 -0.60 4.83
N PRO A 36 3.77 -0.34 4.40
CA PRO A 36 4.30 -0.91 3.16
C PRO A 36 4.25 -2.44 3.06
N PHE A 37 4.24 -3.17 4.19
CA PHE A 37 4.11 -4.62 4.18
C PHE A 37 2.69 -5.08 3.82
N ALA A 38 1.65 -4.34 4.25
CA ALA A 38 0.26 -4.67 4.00
C ALA A 38 -0.04 -4.49 2.50
N GLU A 39 0.37 -3.38 1.91
CA GLU A 39 0.31 -3.13 0.45
C GLU A 39 0.96 -4.26 -0.36
N GLN A 40 2.14 -4.71 0.04
CA GLN A 40 2.84 -5.78 -0.68
C GLN A 40 2.13 -7.13 -0.58
N ILE A 41 1.49 -7.42 0.55
CA ILE A 41 0.68 -8.64 0.70
C ILE A 41 -0.59 -8.51 -0.15
N GLU A 42 -1.20 -7.34 -0.16
CA GLU A 42 -2.38 -7.03 -0.95
C GLU A 42 -2.12 -7.20 -2.44
N ASP A 43 -1.03 -6.63 -2.97
CA ASP A 43 -0.62 -6.81 -4.36
C ASP A 43 -0.50 -8.28 -4.76
N ILE A 44 0.13 -9.09 -3.90
CA ILE A 44 0.28 -10.53 -4.13
C ILE A 44 -1.09 -11.22 -4.12
N LEU A 45 -1.97 -10.84 -3.20
CA LEU A 45 -3.30 -11.39 -3.06
C LEU A 45 -4.20 -11.02 -4.24
N ARG A 46 -4.25 -9.74 -4.63
CA ARG A 46 -4.96 -9.23 -5.81
C ARG A 46 -4.50 -9.95 -7.09
N ALA A 47 -3.20 -10.19 -7.24
CA ALA A 47 -2.68 -10.97 -8.36
C ALA A 47 -3.19 -12.43 -8.37
N LYS A 48 -3.28 -13.08 -7.20
CA LYS A 48 -3.86 -14.43 -7.06
C LYS A 48 -5.36 -14.44 -7.36
N ILE A 49 -6.11 -13.46 -6.86
CA ILE A 49 -7.55 -13.31 -7.11
C ILE A 49 -7.82 -13.13 -8.60
N LYS A 50 -7.05 -12.27 -9.27
CA LYS A 50 -7.16 -12.07 -10.72
C LYS A 50 -6.93 -13.35 -11.51
N ALA A 51 -6.07 -14.25 -11.03
CA ALA A 51 -5.75 -15.51 -11.67
C ALA A 51 -6.75 -16.65 -11.38
N ASP A 52 -7.58 -16.56 -10.33
CA ASP A 52 -8.62 -17.54 -10.00
C ASP A 52 -10.03 -16.98 -10.27
N PRO A 53 -10.72 -17.43 -11.35
CA PRO A 53 -12.07 -16.97 -11.67
C PRO A 53 -13.09 -17.14 -10.54
N ALA A 54 -12.89 -18.09 -9.62
CA ALA A 54 -13.80 -18.29 -8.48
C ALA A 54 -13.68 -17.18 -7.43
N LEU A 55 -12.55 -16.46 -7.40
CA LEU A 55 -12.25 -15.41 -6.43
C LEU A 55 -12.49 -14.00 -6.98
N GLN A 56 -12.59 -13.82 -8.30
CA GLN A 56 -12.78 -12.50 -8.94
C GLN A 56 -14.06 -11.75 -8.52
N LYS A 57 -14.98 -12.43 -7.82
CA LYS A 57 -16.17 -11.83 -7.22
C LYS A 57 -15.90 -11.03 -5.93
N TYR A 58 -14.72 -11.15 -5.35
CA TYR A 58 -14.34 -10.46 -4.12
C TYR A 58 -13.51 -9.22 -4.42
N GLU A 59 -13.86 -8.12 -3.77
CA GLU A 59 -13.03 -6.92 -3.63
C GLU A 59 -12.28 -6.99 -2.30
N ILE A 60 -10.95 -6.85 -2.31
CA ILE A 60 -10.10 -6.97 -1.13
C ILE A 60 -9.25 -5.72 -0.96
N ASP A 61 -9.17 -5.25 0.29
CA ASP A 61 -8.31 -4.15 0.75
C ASP A 61 -7.65 -4.56 2.09
N LEU A 62 -6.36 -4.25 2.25
CA LEU A 62 -5.59 -4.49 3.47
C LEU A 62 -5.14 -3.17 4.11
N GLY A 63 -5.63 -2.92 5.30
CA GLY A 63 -5.22 -1.78 6.12
C GLY A 63 -4.14 -2.11 7.14
N THR A 64 -3.64 -1.08 7.81
CA THR A 64 -2.85 -1.23 9.04
C THR A 64 -3.50 -0.46 10.18
N GLY A 65 -3.97 -1.20 11.18
CA GLY A 65 -4.64 -0.65 12.35
C GLY A 65 -3.69 0.01 13.35
N ALA A 66 -4.26 0.62 14.39
CA ALA A 66 -3.54 1.44 15.39
C ALA A 66 -2.37 0.72 16.12
N ASN A 67 -2.34 -0.62 16.11
CA ASN A 67 -1.30 -1.44 16.76
C ASN A 67 -0.36 -2.12 15.76
N GLN A 68 -0.22 -1.60 14.53
CA GLN A 68 0.55 -2.22 13.44
C GLN A 68 0.03 -3.63 13.07
N THR A 69 -1.25 -3.87 13.34
CA THR A 69 -1.94 -5.11 12.98
C THR A 69 -2.51 -4.97 11.57
N LEU A 70 -2.51 -6.07 10.83
CA LEU A 70 -3.17 -6.15 9.53
C LEU A 70 -4.69 -6.05 9.71
N GLU A 71 -5.33 -5.16 8.97
CA GLU A 71 -6.79 -5.09 8.87
C GLU A 71 -7.22 -5.69 7.53
N ILE A 72 -8.21 -6.58 7.54
CA ILE A 72 -8.65 -7.31 6.35
C ILE A 72 -10.05 -6.86 5.99
N TRP A 73 -10.26 -6.41 4.76
CA TRP A 73 -11.56 -5.99 4.25
C TRP A 73 -11.92 -6.80 3.01
N VAL A 74 -13.15 -7.33 2.99
CA VAL A 74 -13.71 -8.07 1.84
C VAL A 74 -15.08 -7.50 1.51
N ASP A 75 -15.27 -7.00 0.29
CA ASP A 75 -16.50 -6.35 -0.17
C ASP A 75 -16.95 -5.24 0.80
N GLY A 76 -16.00 -4.44 1.30
CA GLY A 76 -16.23 -3.38 2.27
C GLY A 76 -16.57 -3.84 3.70
N LYS A 77 -16.51 -5.15 3.99
CA LYS A 77 -16.73 -5.71 5.32
C LYS A 77 -15.41 -6.07 6.01
N PRO A 78 -15.17 -5.63 7.26
CA PRO A 78 -13.95 -5.97 7.98
C PRO A 78 -13.99 -7.40 8.55
N TYR A 79 -12.83 -8.04 8.57
CA TYR A 79 -12.58 -9.35 9.15
C TYR A 79 -11.38 -9.28 10.10
N SER A 80 -11.52 -9.87 11.29
CA SER A 80 -10.50 -9.88 12.34
C SER A 80 -9.34 -10.84 12.06
N SER A 81 -9.57 -11.85 11.23
CA SER A 81 -8.58 -12.86 10.89
C SER A 81 -8.84 -13.47 9.52
N VAL A 82 -7.83 -14.12 8.96
CA VAL A 82 -7.96 -14.90 7.72
C VAL A 82 -8.96 -16.06 7.91
N ASP A 83 -9.05 -16.62 9.11
CA ASP A 83 -9.96 -17.74 9.40
C ASP A 83 -11.44 -17.34 9.34
N ASP A 84 -11.74 -16.04 9.52
CA ASP A 84 -13.10 -15.50 9.48
C ASP A 84 -13.62 -15.25 8.06
N LEU A 85 -12.77 -15.33 7.03
CA LEU A 85 -13.15 -15.04 5.64
C LEU A 85 -14.24 -15.99 5.12
N PRO A 86 -15.10 -15.54 4.19
CA PRO A 86 -16.29 -16.29 3.78
C PRO A 86 -16.01 -17.50 2.86
N ASP A 87 -14.78 -17.64 2.35
CA ASP A 87 -14.45 -18.60 1.29
C ASP A 87 -13.09 -19.26 1.56
N GLU A 88 -13.08 -20.58 1.66
CA GLU A 88 -11.85 -21.34 1.93
C GLU A 88 -10.76 -21.10 0.89
N ARG A 89 -11.12 -20.88 -0.39
CA ARG A 89 -10.14 -20.55 -1.43
C ARG A 89 -9.53 -19.17 -1.21
N LEU A 90 -10.33 -18.23 -0.74
CA LEU A 90 -9.85 -16.89 -0.38
C LEU A 90 -8.89 -16.98 0.81
N LYS A 91 -9.20 -17.80 1.82
CA LYS A 91 -8.29 -18.06 2.96
C LYS A 91 -6.96 -18.63 2.49
N GLU A 92 -7.00 -19.65 1.63
CA GLU A 92 -5.80 -20.27 1.07
C GLU A 92 -4.97 -19.27 0.24
N ALA A 93 -5.63 -18.47 -0.62
CA ALA A 93 -4.98 -17.42 -1.41
C ALA A 93 -4.28 -16.39 -0.52
N PHE A 94 -4.93 -15.99 0.57
CA PHE A 94 -4.39 -15.05 1.56
C PHE A 94 -3.16 -15.64 2.26
N ARG A 95 -3.27 -16.85 2.82
CA ARG A 95 -2.14 -17.51 3.50
C ARG A 95 -0.95 -17.68 2.55
N ALA A 96 -1.21 -18.05 1.30
CA ALA A 96 -0.17 -18.16 0.28
C ALA A 96 0.44 -16.79 -0.13
N ALA A 97 -0.31 -15.69 0.00
CA ALA A 97 0.22 -14.35 -0.23
C ALA A 97 1.19 -13.94 0.89
N VAL A 98 0.80 -14.18 2.14
CA VAL A 98 1.64 -13.94 3.33
C VAL A 98 2.90 -14.82 3.28
N GLU A 99 2.78 -16.10 2.96
CA GLU A 99 3.91 -17.01 2.82
C GLU A 99 4.89 -16.53 1.74
N LYS A 100 4.37 -16.13 0.56
CA LYS A 100 5.19 -15.59 -0.51
C LYS A 100 5.90 -14.29 -0.12
N TRP A 101 5.26 -13.43 0.67
CA TRP A 101 5.87 -12.22 1.18
C TRP A 101 7.00 -12.53 2.18
N ASN A 102 6.77 -13.47 3.11
CA ASN A 102 7.78 -13.91 4.09
C ASN A 102 9.00 -14.60 3.47
N ALA A 103 8.85 -15.21 2.29
CA ALA A 103 9.93 -15.90 1.59
C ALA A 103 10.83 -14.96 0.74
N LYS A 104 10.59 -13.64 0.79
CA LYS A 104 11.41 -12.63 0.10
C LYS A 104 12.73 -12.34 0.81
#